data_AF-A0A1F7WBK0-F1
#
_entry.id   AF-A0A1F7WBK0-F1
#
_cell.length_a   1.000
_cell.length_b   1.000
_cell.length_c   1.000
_cell.angle_alpha   90.00
_cell.angle_beta   90.00
_cell.angle_gamma   90.00
#
_symmetry.space_group_name_H-M   'P 1'
#
loop_
_entity.id
_entity.type
_entity.pdbx_description
1 polymer ?
#
loop_
_entity_poly.entity_id
_entity_poly.type
_entity_poly.pdbx_seq_one_letter_code
_entity_poly.pdbx_strand_id
1 'polypeptide(L)'
;MNFLAGYAPLLDYRYWINPSPIPLGPSLVGSMTVFFAWFLIAAAILYLVARSMDRHDTLKADICRRAGRLLFVTGLLAFLELFFVYEQVPVLSMRLWFLILFILFVEWLVRLIVFAVHDYPKIKRQEEEKARFEKYLPKSK
;
A
#
# COMPACT_ATOMS: atom_id res chain seq x y z
N MET A 1 -30.57 16.24 -11.06
CA MET A 1 -29.35 15.41 -11.12
C MET A 1 -28.18 16.25 -10.64
N ASN A 2 -27.91 16.29 -9.33
CA ASN A 2 -26.71 16.94 -8.78
C ASN A 2 -25.90 15.87 -8.05
N PHE A 3 -25.22 15.01 -8.81
CA PHE A 3 -24.33 14.00 -8.24
C PHE A 3 -23.25 14.63 -7.35
N LEU A 4 -22.86 15.88 -7.61
CA LEU A 4 -21.80 16.58 -6.88
C LEU A 4 -22.25 17.23 -5.55
N ALA A 5 -23.56 17.34 -5.27
CA ALA A 5 -24.05 18.02 -4.06
C ALA A 5 -23.73 17.26 -2.76
N GLY A 6 -23.59 15.92 -2.83
CA GLY A 6 -23.20 15.09 -1.68
C GLY A 6 -21.72 15.17 -1.30
N TYR A 7 -20.87 15.75 -2.15
CA TYR A 7 -19.42 15.83 -1.95
C TYR A 7 -18.98 17.20 -1.43
N ALA A 8 -19.87 18.21 -1.38
CA ALA A 8 -19.60 19.52 -0.80
C ALA A 8 -19.05 19.47 0.64
N PRO A 9 -19.48 18.54 1.54
CA PRO A 9 -18.91 18.41 2.87
C PRO A 9 -17.45 17.93 2.89
N LEU A 10 -16.96 17.29 1.82
CA LEU A 10 -15.58 16.79 1.76
C LEU A 10 -14.54 17.91 1.65
N LEU A 11 -14.95 19.11 1.24
CA LEU A 11 -14.07 20.29 1.19
C LEU A 11 -14.05 21.06 2.52
N ASP A 12 -14.91 20.71 3.47
CA ASP A 12 -14.96 21.37 4.78
C ASP A 12 -13.98 20.68 5.75
N TYR A 13 -13.01 21.43 6.25
CA TYR A 13 -12.04 20.97 7.25
C TYR A 13 -12.72 20.41 8.52
N ARG A 14 -13.89 20.95 8.88
CA ARG A 14 -14.68 20.48 10.04
C ARG A 14 -15.22 19.06 9.86
N TYR A 15 -15.45 18.63 8.62
CA TYR A 15 -15.87 17.26 8.31
C TYR A 15 -14.78 16.24 8.64
N TRP A 16 -13.51 16.61 8.48
CA TRP A 16 -12.36 15.73 8.67
C TRP A 16 -11.91 15.61 10.13
N ILE A 17 -12.07 16.68 10.91
CA ILE A 17 -11.58 16.78 12.29
C ILE A 17 -12.68 16.61 13.33
N ASN A 18 -13.91 16.31 12.89
CA ASN A 18 -14.98 16.01 13.81
C ASN A 18 -14.61 14.76 14.67
N PRO A 19 -14.44 14.90 16.00
CA PRO A 19 -14.12 13.80 16.89
C PRO A 19 -15.28 12.83 17.07
N SER A 20 -16.50 13.23 16.71
CA SER A 20 -17.72 12.43 16.85
C SER A 20 -18.43 12.38 15.50
N PRO A 21 -17.84 11.74 14.48
CA PRO A 21 -18.50 11.66 13.18
C PRO A 21 -19.79 10.84 13.32
N ILE A 22 -20.86 11.31 12.70
CA ILE A 22 -22.11 10.56 12.57
C ILE A 22 -21.76 9.19 11.96
N PRO A 23 -22.24 8.07 12.54
CA PRO A 23 -21.93 6.73 12.05
C PRO A 23 -22.25 6.65 10.56
N LEU A 24 -21.25 6.18 9.80
CA LEU A 24 -21.37 6.00 8.36
C LEU A 24 -22.49 4.99 8.11
N GLY A 25 -23.39 5.29 7.16
CA GLY A 25 -24.49 4.39 6.83
C GLY A 25 -23.98 2.98 6.50
N PRO A 26 -24.76 1.91 6.78
CA PRO A 26 -24.32 0.52 6.62
C PRO A 26 -23.75 0.21 5.22
N SER A 27 -24.28 0.88 4.19
CA SER A 27 -23.81 0.76 2.80
C SER A 27 -22.38 1.27 2.59
N LEU A 28 -22.00 2.37 3.24
CA LEU A 28 -20.69 2.98 3.06
C LEU A 28 -19.60 2.16 3.79
N VAL A 29 -19.88 1.73 5.02
CA VAL A 29 -18.99 0.83 5.78
C VAL A 29 -18.76 -0.47 5.02
N GLY A 30 -19.82 -1.06 4.45
CA GLY A 30 -19.70 -2.24 3.59
C GLY A 30 -18.78 -2.01 2.39
N SER A 31 -18.95 -0.88 1.68
CA SER A 31 -18.13 -0.55 0.52
C SER A 31 -16.65 -0.34 0.85
N MET A 32 -16.34 0.36 1.96
CA MET A 32 -14.97 0.58 2.42
C MET A 32 -14.33 -0.74 2.88
N THR A 33 -15.08 -1.58 3.58
CA THR A 33 -14.61 -2.91 4.01
C THR A 33 -14.23 -3.78 2.82
N VAL A 34 -15.08 -3.83 1.78
CA VAL A 34 -14.78 -4.60 0.54
C VAL A 34 -13.56 -4.02 -0.18
N PHE A 35 -13.44 -2.70 -0.25
CA PHE A 35 -12.29 -2.03 -0.86
C PHE A 35 -10.96 -2.38 -0.15
N PHE A 36 -10.91 -2.29 1.18
CA PHE A 36 -9.70 -2.66 1.93
C PHE A 36 -9.46 -4.17 2.00
N ALA A 37 -10.52 -4.99 1.95
CA ALA A 37 -10.37 -6.44 1.83
C ALA A 37 -9.65 -6.80 0.52
N TRP A 38 -9.97 -6.09 -0.57
CA TRP A 38 -9.26 -6.27 -1.84
C TRP A 38 -7.77 -5.94 -1.75
N PHE A 39 -7.39 -4.93 -0.96
CA PHE A 39 -5.97 -4.60 -0.71
C PHE A 39 -5.22 -5.77 -0.04
N LEU A 40 -5.85 -6.43 0.95
CA LEU A 40 -5.25 -7.59 1.62
C LEU A 40 -5.14 -8.80 0.68
N ILE A 41 -6.17 -9.05 -0.13
CA ILE A 41 -6.15 -10.12 -1.15
C ILE A 41 -5.04 -9.86 -2.17
N ALA A 42 -4.95 -8.63 -2.69
CA ALA A 42 -3.90 -8.22 -3.62
C ALA A 42 -2.50 -8.38 -3.00
N ALA A 43 -2.32 -8.03 -1.72
CA ALA A 43 -1.07 -8.23 -1.00
C ALA A 43 -0.69 -9.73 -0.90
N ALA A 44 -1.66 -10.59 -0.57
CA ALA A 44 -1.45 -12.03 -0.50
C ALA A 44 -1.05 -12.63 -1.86
N ILE A 45 -1.72 -12.22 -2.94
CA ILE A 45 -1.39 -12.64 -4.31
C ILE A 45 0.03 -12.20 -4.67
N LEU A 46 0.39 -10.94 -4.41
CA LEU A 46 1.74 -10.44 -4.69
C LEU A 46 2.82 -11.19 -3.90
N TYR A 47 2.54 -11.58 -2.66
CA TYR A 47 3.44 -12.38 -1.85
C TYR A 47 3.63 -13.80 -2.42
N LEU A 48 2.56 -14.44 -2.86
CA LEU A 48 2.62 -15.75 -3.52
C LEU A 48 3.38 -15.69 -4.85
N VAL A 49 3.11 -14.67 -5.67
CA VAL A 49 3.81 -14.42 -6.94
C VAL A 49 5.30 -14.17 -6.68
N ALA A 50 5.63 -13.34 -5.69
CA ALA A 50 7.02 -13.08 -5.32
C ALA A 50 7.75 -14.37 -4.90
N ARG A 51 7.10 -15.23 -4.10
CA ARG A 51 7.66 -16.52 -3.69
C ARG A 51 7.90 -17.45 -4.88
N SER A 52 7.03 -17.43 -5.89
CA SER A 52 7.21 -18.20 -7.12
C SER A 52 8.33 -17.64 -8.00
N MET A 53 8.51 -16.32 -8.04
CA MET A 53 9.51 -15.65 -8.88
C MET A 53 10.92 -15.64 -8.29
N ASP A 54 11.05 -15.83 -6.97
CA ASP A 54 12.34 -15.82 -6.25
C ASP A 54 13.36 -16.83 -6.81
N ARG A 55 12.90 -17.88 -7.50
CA ARG A 55 13.75 -18.88 -8.16
C ARG A 55 14.37 -18.42 -9.49
N HIS A 56 13.80 -17.42 -10.15
CA HIS A 56 14.20 -17.01 -11.50
C HIS A 56 14.66 -15.55 -11.58
N ASP A 57 14.03 -14.64 -10.83
CA ASP A 57 14.32 -13.21 -10.83
C ASP A 57 14.14 -12.66 -9.41
N THR A 58 15.20 -12.72 -8.61
CA THR A 58 15.25 -12.21 -7.22
C THR A 58 14.89 -10.72 -7.15
N LEU A 59 15.31 -9.94 -8.14
CA LEU A 59 15.03 -8.51 -8.25
C LEU A 59 13.53 -8.20 -8.43
N LYS A 60 12.83 -8.93 -9.30
CA LYS A 60 11.38 -8.75 -9.49
C LYS A 60 10.60 -9.27 -8.28
N ALA A 61 11.05 -10.36 -7.68
CA ALA A 61 10.49 -10.88 -6.45
C ALA A 61 10.59 -9.87 -5.29
N ASP A 62 11.69 -9.13 -5.18
CA ASP A 62 11.86 -8.08 -4.17
C ASP A 62 10.88 -6.91 -4.39
N ILE A 63 10.67 -6.46 -5.65
CA ILE A 63 9.66 -5.45 -5.97
C ILE A 63 8.26 -5.92 -5.58
N CYS A 64 7.89 -7.16 -5.93
CA CYS A 64 6.60 -7.74 -5.56
C CYS A 64 6.43 -7.88 -4.03
N ARG A 65 7.50 -8.24 -3.29
CA ARG A 65 7.48 -8.26 -1.82
C ARG A 65 7.28 -6.87 -1.23
N ARG A 66 7.97 -5.86 -1.75
CA ARG A 66 7.82 -4.47 -1.29
C ARG A 66 6.43 -3.93 -1.56
N ALA A 67 5.90 -4.18 -2.77
CA ALA A 67 4.54 -3.83 -3.14
C ALA A 67 3.50 -4.54 -2.25
N GLY A 68 3.65 -5.85 -2.05
CA GLY A 68 2.78 -6.64 -1.19
C GLY A 68 2.82 -6.19 0.27
N ARG A 69 4.00 -5.87 0.81
CA ARG A 69 4.14 -5.31 2.17
C ARG A 69 3.43 -3.97 2.31
N LEU A 70 3.56 -3.09 1.33
CA LEU A 70 2.88 -1.80 1.31
C LEU A 70 1.37 -1.98 1.37
N LEU A 71 0.80 -2.76 0.44
CA LEU A 71 -0.62 -3.09 0.39
C LEU A 71 -1.12 -3.75 1.69
N PHE A 72 -0.32 -4.66 2.26
CA PHE A 72 -0.66 -5.33 3.52
C PHE A 72 -0.71 -4.36 4.70
N VAL A 73 0.32 -3.53 4.87
CA VAL A 73 0.38 -2.56 5.99
C VAL A 73 -0.75 -1.54 5.87
N THR A 74 -1.01 -1.02 4.67
CA THR A 74 -2.09 -0.04 4.48
C THR A 74 -3.48 -0.66 4.60
N GLY A 75 -3.67 -1.88 4.10
CA GLY A 75 -4.92 -2.62 4.31
C GLY A 75 -5.16 -2.92 5.78
N LEU A 76 -4.15 -3.38 6.51
CA LEU A 76 -4.24 -3.69 7.93
C LEU A 76 -4.53 -2.44 8.77
N LEU A 77 -3.82 -1.34 8.52
CA LEU A 77 -4.07 -0.06 9.20
C LEU A 77 -5.47 0.47 8.91
N ALA A 78 -5.96 0.36 7.68
CA ALA A 78 -7.32 0.80 7.34
C ALA A 78 -8.40 -0.06 8.01
N PHE A 79 -8.19 -1.38 8.12
CA PHE A 79 -9.08 -2.25 8.90
C PHE A 79 -9.07 -1.92 10.38
N LEU A 80 -7.89 -1.62 10.93
CA LEU A 80 -7.74 -1.24 12.33
C LEU A 80 -8.40 0.11 12.62
N GLU A 81 -8.36 1.05 11.67
CA GLU A 81 -9.12 2.29 11.77
C GLU A 81 -10.64 2.06 11.67
N LEU A 82 -11.11 1.22 10.73
CA LEU A 82 -12.51 0.83 10.65
C LEU A 82 -13.03 0.24 11.97
N PHE A 83 -12.19 -0.52 12.67
CA PHE A 83 -12.50 -1.03 14.00
C PHE A 83 -12.65 0.10 15.04
N PHE A 84 -11.76 1.09 15.05
CA PHE A 84 -11.90 2.25 15.95
C PHE A 84 -13.10 3.14 15.61
N VAL A 85 -13.48 3.22 14.33
CA VAL A 85 -14.72 3.89 13.90
C VAL A 85 -15.94 3.13 14.42
N TYR A 86 -15.92 1.78 14.40
CA TYR A 86 -16.98 0.96 14.96
C TYR A 86 -17.14 1.14 16.48
N GLU A 87 -16.01 1.17 17.20
CA GLU A 87 -15.95 1.46 18.65
C GLU A 87 -16.19 2.95 19.00
N GLN A 88 -16.37 3.81 17.99
CA GLN A 88 -16.59 5.26 18.14
C GLN A 88 -15.56 5.96 19.05
N VAL A 89 -14.30 5.55 18.98
CA VAL A 89 -13.23 6.15 19.79
C VAL A 89 -13.01 7.61 19.34
N PRO A 90 -13.19 8.64 20.18
CA PRO A 90 -13.34 10.03 19.72
C PRO A 90 -12.15 10.60 18.91
N VAL A 91 -10.93 10.18 19.22
CA VAL A 91 -9.72 10.68 18.53
C VAL A 91 -9.31 9.76 17.38
N LEU A 92 -9.51 8.45 17.53
CA LEU A 92 -9.08 7.44 16.55
C LEU A 92 -10.11 7.14 15.47
N SER A 93 -11.36 7.58 15.65
CA SER A 93 -12.41 7.50 14.62
C SER A 93 -12.47 8.73 13.69
N MET A 94 -11.55 9.69 13.88
CA MET A 94 -11.49 10.87 13.03
C MET A 94 -11.18 10.48 11.58
N ARG A 95 -11.97 11.00 10.64
CA ARG A 95 -11.79 10.75 9.20
C ARG A 95 -10.45 11.24 8.66
N LEU A 96 -9.76 12.09 9.41
CA LEU A 96 -8.40 12.55 9.14
C LEU A 96 -7.39 11.38 9.09
N TRP A 97 -7.62 10.28 9.82
CA TRP A 97 -6.74 9.11 9.76
C TRP A 97 -6.73 8.46 8.38
N PHE A 98 -7.89 8.34 7.70
CA PHE A 98 -7.93 7.90 6.30
C PHE A 98 -7.10 8.79 5.36
N LEU A 99 -7.12 10.12 5.57
CA LEU A 99 -6.28 11.06 4.80
C LEU A 99 -4.79 10.84 5.05
N ILE A 100 -4.39 10.70 6.32
CA ILE A 100 -2.99 10.41 6.67
C ILE A 100 -2.56 9.07 6.06
N LEU A 101 -3.38 8.04 6.18
CA LEU A 101 -3.12 6.73 5.58
C LEU A 101 -2.99 6.82 4.06
N PHE A 102 -3.83 7.62 3.41
CA PHE A 102 -3.74 7.86 1.99
C PHE A 102 -2.46 8.58 1.59
N ILE A 103 -2.04 9.62 2.32
CA ILE A 103 -0.79 10.34 2.06
C ILE A 103 0.42 9.41 2.24
N LEU A 104 0.46 8.62 3.33
CA LEU A 104 1.51 7.63 3.57
C LEU A 104 1.56 6.56 2.48
N PHE A 105 0.39 6.07 2.06
CA PHE A 105 0.26 5.13 0.95
C PHE A 105 0.85 5.71 -0.34
N VAL A 106 0.50 6.96 -0.69
CA VAL A 106 1.02 7.64 -1.88
C VAL A 106 2.53 7.84 -1.78
N GLU A 107 3.05 8.27 -0.64
CA GLU A 107 4.51 8.45 -0.44
C GLU A 107 5.26 7.12 -0.61
N TRP A 108 4.75 6.02 -0.06
CA TRP A 108 5.33 4.69 -0.27
C TRP A 108 5.20 4.22 -1.72
N LEU A 109 4.07 4.50 -2.38
CA LEU A 109 3.84 4.14 -3.77
C LEU A 109 4.82 4.85 -4.70
N VAL A 110 5.05 6.15 -4.48
CA VAL A 110 6.04 6.94 -5.22
C VAL A 110 7.45 6.37 -5.01
N ARG A 111 7.84 6.07 -3.77
CA ARG A 111 9.14 5.44 -3.48
C ARG A 111 9.29 4.08 -4.17
N LEU A 112 8.24 3.27 -4.22
CA LEU A 112 8.24 1.99 -4.92
C LEU A 112 8.41 2.15 -6.43
N ILE A 113 7.71 3.12 -7.04
CA ILE A 113 7.81 3.42 -8.48
C ILE A 113 9.22 3.93 -8.82
N VAL A 114 9.75 4.87 -8.03
CA VAL A 114 11.12 5.38 -8.21
C VAL A 114 12.13 4.24 -8.12
N PHE A 115 12.00 3.35 -7.13
CA PHE A 115 12.86 2.17 -7.01
C PHE A 115 12.73 1.23 -8.23
N ALA A 116 11.50 0.96 -8.68
CA ALA A 116 11.25 0.06 -9.80
C ALA A 116 11.71 0.62 -11.17
N VAL A 117 11.70 1.94 -11.37
CA VAL A 117 12.09 2.57 -12.64
C VAL A 117 13.57 2.97 -12.64
N HIS A 118 14.08 3.49 -11.52
CA HIS A 118 15.42 4.07 -11.46
C HIS A 118 16.47 3.10 -10.91
N ASP A 119 16.17 2.39 -9.82
CA ASP A 119 17.13 1.51 -9.16
C ASP A 119 17.17 0.12 -9.81
N TYR A 120 16.04 -0.40 -10.27
CA TYR A 120 15.96 -1.68 -10.97
C TYR A 120 16.94 -1.82 -12.16
N PRO A 121 17.02 -0.89 -13.13
CA PRO A 121 17.99 -1.02 -14.23
C PRO A 121 19.44 -0.88 -13.76
N LYS A 122 19.70 -0.13 -12.68
CA LYS A 122 21.05 0.02 -12.11
C LYS A 122 21.52 -1.28 -11.46
N ILE A 123 20.69 -1.90 -10.63
CA ILE A 123 21.04 -3.14 -9.93
C ILE A 123 21.22 -4.28 -10.94
N LYS A 124 20.36 -4.36 -11.96
CA LYS A 124 20.50 -5.36 -13.03
C LYS A 124 21.84 -5.26 -13.76
N ARG A 125 22.29 -4.03 -14.09
CA ARG A 125 23.61 -3.83 -14.72
C ARG A 125 24.76 -4.22 -13.80
N GLN A 126 24.66 -3.91 -12.51
CA GLN A 126 25.68 -4.31 -11.53
C GLN A 126 25.75 -5.83 -11.33
N GLU A 127 24.61 -6.54 -11.35
CA GLU A 127 24.60 -8.01 -11.32
C GLU A 127 25.21 -8.61 -12.59
N GLU A 128 24.92 -8.06 -13.77
CA GLU A 128 25.55 -8.50 -15.02
C GLU A 128 27.06 -8.25 -15.04
N GLU A 129 27.52 -7.12 -14.51
CA GLU A 129 28.95 -6.79 -14.40
C GLU A 129 29.66 -7.70 -13.38
N LYS A 130 29.05 -7.96 -12.22
CA LYS A 130 29.58 -8.91 -11.23
C LYS A 130 29.66 -10.33 -11.80
N ALA A 131 28.61 -10.79 -12.49
CA ALA A 131 28.59 -12.10 -13.13
C ALA A 131 29.67 -12.23 -14.22
N ARG A 132 29.97 -11.15 -14.96
CA ARG A 132 31.12 -11.12 -15.87
C ARG A 132 32.43 -11.19 -15.10
N PHE A 133 32.59 -10.40 -14.04
CA PHE A 133 33.84 -10.36 -13.26
C PHE A 133 34.15 -11.71 -12.58
N GLU A 134 33.14 -12.37 -12.00
CA GLU A 134 33.27 -13.71 -11.41
C GLU A 134 33.60 -14.80 -12.43
N LYS A 135 33.16 -14.65 -13.69
CA LYS A 135 33.55 -15.57 -14.78
C LYS A 135 35.05 -15.56 -15.04
N TYR A 136 35.72 -14.44 -14.77
CA TYR A 136 37.15 -14.28 -14.98
C TYR A 136 38.00 -14.48 -13.71
N LEU A 137 37.38 -14.61 -12.54
CA LEU A 137 38.11 -14.96 -11.33
C LEU A 137 38.32 -16.49 -11.25
N PRO A 138 39.55 -16.95 -11.00
CA PRO A 138 39.80 -18.37 -10.75
C PRO A 138 39.06 -18.77 -9.48
N LYS A 139 38.16 -19.75 -9.59
CA LYS A 139 37.56 -20.39 -8.41
C LYS A 139 38.68 -21.08 -7.64
N SER A 140 39.02 -20.56 -6.46
CA SER A 140 39.92 -21.26 -5.54
C SER A 140 39.29 -22.63 -5.24
N LYS A 141 40.07 -23.70 -5.46
CA LYS A 141 39.71 -25.06 -5.10
C LYS A 141 39.50 -25.19 -3.59
#